data_AF-A0A2V6HAD3-F1
#
_entry.id   AF-A0A2V6HAD3-F1
#
_cell.length_a   1.000
_cell.length_b   1.000
_cell.length_c   1.000
_cell.angle_alpha   90.00
_cell.angle_beta   90.00
_cell.angle_gamma   90.00
#
_symmetry.space_group_name_H-M   'P 1'
#
loop_
_entity.id
_entity.type
_entity.pdbx_description
1 polymer ?
#
loop_
_entity_poly.entity_id
_entity_poly.type
_entity_poly.pdbx_seq_one_letter_code
_entity_poly.pdbx_strand_id
1 'polypeptide(L)'
;MKLRAVREGLLLVALACLPAIGEGIYFRDKISWQSSIPASELVTVDRARAWGDGAIWVDARPDEEFARDHVPGAFSLNEDHWNELLPQFLPNWSSEKKVVVYCSAESCNAARDVAKRLRDEAQLKDVFILEGGWEEWVKKNR
;
A
#
# COMPACT_ATOMS: atom_id res chain seq x y z
N MET A 1 -0.67 -53.06 -17.96
CA MET A 1 -0.88 -51.77 -18.64
C MET A 1 -1.47 -50.70 -17.72
N LYS A 2 -2.59 -50.95 -17.02
CA LYS A 2 -3.24 -49.97 -16.12
C LYS A 2 -2.34 -49.42 -14.99
N LEU A 3 -1.48 -50.24 -14.39
CA LEU A 3 -0.61 -49.83 -13.28
C LEU A 3 0.53 -48.86 -13.70
N ARG A 4 0.99 -48.95 -14.96
CA ARG A 4 2.04 -48.04 -15.48
C ARG A 4 1.47 -46.65 -15.75
N ALA A 5 0.29 -46.59 -16.38
CA ALA A 5 -0.40 -45.34 -16.63
C ALA A 5 -0.77 -44.60 -15.32
N VAL A 6 -1.19 -45.33 -14.28
CA VAL A 6 -1.46 -44.73 -12.95
C VAL A 6 -0.18 -44.16 -12.33
N ARG A 7 0.95 -44.88 -12.42
CA ARG A 7 2.25 -44.42 -11.90
C ARG A 7 2.77 -43.19 -12.65
N GLU A 8 2.67 -43.20 -13.97
CA GLU A 8 3.06 -42.08 -14.83
C GLU A 8 2.18 -40.85 -14.56
N GLY A 9 0.87 -41.03 -14.37
CA GLY A 9 -0.03 -39.95 -13.96
C GLY A 9 0.33 -39.36 -12.60
N LEU A 10 0.62 -40.20 -11.60
CA LEU A 10 1.05 -39.73 -10.27
C LEU A 10 2.38 -38.96 -10.33
N LEU A 11 3.33 -39.41 -11.16
CA LEU A 11 4.60 -38.71 -11.36
C LEU A 11 4.38 -37.34 -11.98
N LEU A 12 3.52 -37.21 -12.98
CA LEU A 12 3.19 -35.92 -13.60
C LEU A 12 2.52 -34.97 -12.62
N VAL A 13 1.58 -35.46 -11.80
CA VAL A 13 0.93 -34.65 -10.76
C VAL A 13 1.96 -34.17 -9.74
N ALA A 14 2.83 -35.05 -9.25
CA ALA A 14 3.88 -34.67 -8.31
C ALA A 14 4.83 -33.63 -8.92
N LEU A 15 5.23 -33.80 -10.19
CA LEU A 15 6.11 -32.86 -10.90
C LEU A 15 5.47 -31.49 -11.10
N ALA A 16 4.15 -31.44 -11.33
CA ALA A 16 3.40 -30.19 -11.47
C ALA A 16 3.13 -29.50 -10.12
N CYS A 17 2.93 -30.28 -9.04
CA CYS A 17 2.72 -29.72 -7.71
C CYS A 17 3.98 -29.07 -7.13
N LEU A 18 5.18 -29.54 -7.46
CA LEU A 18 6.43 -29.00 -6.95
C LEU A 18 6.63 -27.49 -7.26
N PRO A 19 6.57 -27.02 -8.53
CA PRO A 19 6.68 -25.59 -8.83
C PRO A 19 5.51 -24.80 -8.25
N ALA A 20 4.28 -25.33 -8.28
CA ALA A 20 3.11 -24.65 -7.72
C ALA A 20 3.22 -24.44 -6.20
N ILE A 21 3.71 -25.44 -5.46
CA ILE A 21 3.97 -25.33 -4.02
C ILE A 21 5.14 -24.37 -3.77
N GLY A 22 6.20 -24.45 -4.60
CA GLY A 22 7.34 -23.55 -4.51
C GLY A 22 6.95 -22.08 -4.68
N GLU A 23 6.19 -21.77 -5.73
CA GLU A 23 5.62 -20.45 -5.99
C GLU A 23 4.64 -20.04 -4.88
N GLY A 24 3.75 -20.94 -4.45
CA GLY A 24 2.81 -20.67 -3.37
C GLY A 24 3.48 -20.32 -2.04
N ILE A 25 4.61 -20.95 -1.71
CA ILE A 25 5.42 -20.61 -0.53
C ILE A 25 6.18 -19.30 -0.75
N TYR A 26 6.82 -19.12 -1.92
CA TYR A 26 7.60 -17.93 -2.23
C TYR A 26 6.76 -16.64 -2.24
N PHE A 27 5.56 -16.72 -2.82
CA PHE A 27 4.68 -15.57 -2.95
C PHE A 27 3.72 -15.38 -1.76
N ARG A 28 3.73 -16.30 -0.79
CA ARG A 28 2.81 -16.28 0.37
C ARG A 28 2.79 -14.95 1.10
N ASP A 29 3.97 -14.38 1.33
CA ASP A 29 4.16 -13.13 2.08
C ASP A 29 4.44 -11.93 1.15
N LYS A 30 4.55 -12.18 -0.16
CA LYS A 30 4.83 -11.17 -1.19
C LYS A 30 3.58 -10.64 -1.85
N ILE A 31 2.49 -11.39 -1.82
CA ILE A 31 1.21 -10.93 -2.36
C ILE A 31 0.26 -10.69 -1.21
N SER A 32 -0.13 -9.43 -1.00
CA SER A 32 -1.11 -9.04 0.00
C SER A 32 -2.54 -9.42 -0.43
N TRP A 33 -2.79 -10.71 -0.63
CA TRP A 33 -4.13 -11.24 -0.81
C TRP A 33 -4.89 -11.05 0.52
N GLN A 34 -5.74 -10.02 0.60
CA GLN A 34 -6.77 -9.88 1.63
C GLN A 34 -6.29 -9.71 3.08
N SER A 35 -5.67 -8.57 3.39
CA SER A 35 -5.82 -7.99 4.72
C SER A 35 -6.65 -6.71 4.57
N SER A 36 -7.94 -6.81 4.86
CA SER A 36 -8.83 -5.65 4.96
C SER A 36 -8.18 -4.61 5.86
N ILE A 37 -8.01 -3.38 5.36
CA ILE A 37 -7.53 -2.26 6.16
C ILE A 37 -8.51 -2.11 7.33
N PRO A 38 -8.06 -2.13 8.59
CA PRO A 38 -8.97 -1.97 9.71
C PRO A 38 -9.64 -0.60 9.61
N ALA A 39 -10.94 -0.54 9.89
CA ALA A 39 -11.73 0.70 9.76
C ALA A 39 -11.17 1.86 10.63
N SER A 40 -10.41 1.55 11.67
CA SER A 40 -9.71 2.55 12.49
C SER A 40 -8.57 3.27 11.77
N GLU A 41 -8.01 2.67 10.72
CA GLU A 41 -6.92 3.22 9.92
C GLU A 41 -7.41 3.91 8.64
N LEU A 42 -8.70 3.84 8.36
CA LEU A 42 -9.30 4.51 7.21
C LEU A 42 -9.80 5.91 7.58
N VAL A 43 -9.67 6.84 6.64
CA VAL A 43 -10.14 8.22 6.81
C VAL A 43 -10.80 8.72 5.54
N THR A 44 -11.96 9.36 5.69
CA THR A 44 -12.62 10.07 4.58
C THR A 44 -11.89 11.39 4.29
N VAL A 45 -12.04 11.88 3.06
CA VAL A 45 -11.52 13.20 2.65
C VAL A 45 -11.97 14.32 3.60
N ASP A 46 -13.24 14.34 3.99
CA ASP A 46 -13.79 15.41 4.85
C ASP A 46 -13.19 15.37 6.26
N ARG A 47 -13.04 14.18 6.84
CA ARG A 47 -12.45 14.00 8.16
C ARG A 47 -10.97 14.38 8.15
N ALA A 48 -10.22 13.96 7.13
CA ALA A 48 -8.82 14.31 6.99
C ALA A 48 -8.62 15.82 6.83
N ARG A 49 -9.49 16.49 6.07
CA ARG A 49 -9.48 17.97 5.94
C ARG A 49 -9.80 18.69 7.24
N ALA A 50 -10.72 18.15 8.05
CA ALA A 50 -11.08 18.75 9.33
C ALA A 50 -9.91 18.81 10.32
N TRP A 51 -8.82 18.05 10.10
CA TRP A 51 -7.59 18.14 10.89
C TRP A 51 -6.72 19.36 10.53
N GLY A 52 -6.93 20.00 9.38
CA GLY A 52 -6.18 21.19 8.95
C GLY A 52 -4.67 20.97 9.00
N ASP A 53 -3.95 21.87 9.67
CA ASP A 53 -2.48 21.82 9.85
C ASP A 53 -2.01 20.63 10.71
N GLY A 54 -2.94 19.95 11.37
CA GLY A 54 -2.70 18.70 12.09
C GLY A 54 -2.57 17.48 11.17
N ALA A 55 -2.84 17.60 9.87
CA ALA A 55 -2.66 16.55 8.88
C ALA A 55 -1.43 16.79 8.00
N ILE A 56 -0.67 15.72 7.73
CA ILE A 56 0.33 15.69 6.66
C ILE A 56 -0.17 14.72 5.59
N TRP A 57 -0.24 15.21 4.36
CA TRP A 57 -0.63 14.40 3.22
C TRP A 57 0.59 13.72 2.61
N VAL A 58 0.45 12.44 2.30
CA VAL A 58 1.50 11.62 1.69
C VAL A 58 0.94 10.92 0.46
N ASP A 59 1.55 11.18 -0.69
CA ASP A 59 1.22 10.53 -1.95
C ASP A 59 2.11 9.30 -2.15
N ALA A 60 1.49 8.12 -2.22
CA ALA A 60 2.16 6.85 -2.45
C ALA A 60 2.27 6.47 -3.94
N ARG A 61 1.79 7.31 -4.85
CA ARG A 61 1.84 7.05 -6.30
C ARG A 61 3.24 7.26 -6.88
N PRO A 62 3.50 6.77 -8.11
CA PRO A 62 4.75 7.05 -8.81
C PRO A 62 5.00 8.56 -8.97
N ASP A 63 6.29 8.93 -9.07
CA ASP A 63 6.72 10.32 -9.10
C ASP A 63 6.12 11.10 -10.28
N GLU A 64 5.86 10.44 -11.42
CA GLU A 64 5.21 11.06 -12.57
C GLU A 64 3.74 11.39 -12.29
N GLU A 65 3.05 10.58 -11.50
CA GLU A 65 1.67 10.87 -11.10
C GLU A 65 1.62 12.05 -10.14
N PHE A 66 2.50 12.04 -9.13
CA PHE A 66 2.65 13.15 -8.18
C PHE A 66 2.98 14.45 -8.92
N ALA A 67 3.96 14.44 -9.82
CA ALA A 67 4.37 15.63 -10.57
C ALA A 67 3.27 16.21 -11.46
N ARG A 68 2.34 15.38 -11.96
CA ARG A 68 1.21 15.84 -12.79
C ARG A 68 0.18 16.60 -11.96
N ASP A 69 -0.28 16.01 -10.86
CA ASP A 69 -1.24 16.61 -9.93
C ASP A 69 -1.30 15.80 -8.65
N HIS A 70 -1.49 16.46 -7.52
CA HIS A 70 -1.48 15.84 -6.19
C HIS A 70 -2.23 16.71 -5.17
N VAL A 71 -2.48 16.17 -3.99
CA VAL A 71 -3.09 16.94 -2.89
C VAL A 71 -2.15 18.11 -2.54
N PRO A 72 -2.62 19.37 -2.52
CA PRO A 72 -1.76 20.51 -2.26
C PRO A 72 -0.98 20.37 -0.95
N GLY A 73 0.35 20.51 -1.02
CA GLY A 73 1.24 20.38 0.14
C GLY A 73 1.54 18.94 0.55
N ALA A 74 1.15 17.94 -0.24
CA ALA A 74 1.52 16.55 0.00
C ALA A 74 3.01 16.29 -0.25
N PHE A 75 3.55 15.31 0.48
CA PHE A 75 4.89 14.77 0.26
C PHE A 75 4.80 13.53 -0.64
N SER A 76 5.69 13.42 -1.64
CA SER A 76 5.89 12.16 -2.36
C SER A 76 6.62 11.18 -1.45
N LEU A 77 6.03 10.01 -1.22
CA LEU A 77 6.66 8.89 -0.53
C LEU A 77 6.10 7.59 -1.09
N ASN A 78 6.79 7.05 -2.10
CA ASN A 78 6.45 5.78 -2.73
C ASN A 78 7.45 4.67 -2.35
N GLU A 79 7.10 3.43 -2.68
CA GLU A 79 7.94 2.27 -2.38
C GLU A 79 9.20 2.20 -3.22
N ASP A 80 9.13 2.68 -4.47
CA ASP A 80 10.22 2.60 -5.45
C ASP A 80 11.47 3.36 -4.99
N HIS A 81 11.27 4.56 -4.40
CA HIS A 81 12.35 5.43 -3.92
C HIS A 81 12.35 5.62 -2.40
N TRP A 82 11.82 4.64 -1.65
CA TRP A 82 11.63 4.77 -0.19
C TRP A 82 12.86 5.24 0.59
N ASN A 83 14.02 4.65 0.32
CA ASN A 83 15.26 4.95 1.05
C ASN A 83 15.75 6.38 0.82
N GLU A 84 15.33 7.00 -0.27
CA GLU A 84 15.68 8.37 -0.64
C GLU A 84 14.63 9.36 -0.13
N LEU A 85 13.35 9.00 -0.20
CA LEU A 85 12.22 9.86 0.15
C LEU A 85 11.95 9.90 1.68
N LEU A 86 12.09 8.77 2.39
CA LEU A 86 11.81 8.72 3.82
C LEU A 86 12.69 9.70 4.64
N PRO A 87 14.01 9.79 4.44
CA PRO A 87 14.84 10.76 5.16
C PRO A 87 14.48 12.22 4.89
N GLN A 88 13.85 12.52 3.74
CA GLN A 88 13.37 13.86 3.40
C GLN A 88 12.01 14.16 4.05
N PHE A 89 11.18 13.14 4.22
CA PHE A 89 9.88 13.24 4.88
C PHE A 89 10.01 13.42 6.39
N LEU A 90 10.85 12.61 7.06
CA LEU A 90 10.92 12.57 8.53
C LEU A 90 11.14 13.91 9.24
N PRO A 91 11.99 14.84 8.75
CA PRO A 91 12.17 16.16 9.36
C PRO A 91 10.90 17.04 9.36
N ASN A 92 9.94 16.76 8.48
CA ASN A 92 8.68 17.49 8.36
C ASN A 92 7.56 16.93 9.25
N TRP A 93 7.77 15.73 9.80
CA TRP A 93 6.82 15.04 10.66
C TRP A 93 7.08 15.31 12.14
N SER A 94 5.99 15.34 12.92
CA SER A 94 6.02 15.37 14.38
C SER A 94 4.93 14.46 14.95
N SER A 95 5.12 13.96 16.17
CA SER A 95 4.19 13.01 16.81
C SER A 95 2.78 13.55 17.05
N GLU A 96 2.56 14.86 16.93
CA GLU A 96 1.25 15.49 17.06
C GLU A 96 0.45 15.45 15.75
N LYS A 97 1.13 15.25 14.62
CA LYS A 97 0.53 15.27 13.29
C LYS A 97 0.07 13.89 12.84
N LYS A 98 -1.08 13.88 12.18
CA LYS A 98 -1.70 12.70 11.56
C LYS A 98 -1.23 12.59 10.13
N VAL A 99 -0.70 11.44 9.75
CA VAL A 99 -0.25 11.19 8.39
C VAL A 99 -1.39 10.55 7.60
N VAL A 100 -1.76 11.14 6.48
CA VAL A 100 -2.78 10.64 5.57
C VAL A 100 -2.13 10.21 4.28
N VAL A 101 -2.04 8.90 4.09
CA VAL A 101 -1.44 8.27 2.91
C VAL A 101 -2.55 7.98 1.90
N TYR A 102 -2.33 8.31 0.64
CA TYR A 102 -3.26 7.98 -0.44
C TYR A 102 -2.53 7.40 -1.66
N CYS A 103 -3.27 6.62 -2.45
CA CYS A 103 -2.86 6.15 -3.77
C CYS A 103 -3.92 6.60 -4.80
N SER A 104 -3.83 6.14 -6.05
CA SER A 104 -4.73 6.52 -7.15
C SER A 104 -6.21 6.24 -6.85
N ALA A 105 -6.53 5.07 -6.31
CA ALA A 105 -7.93 4.64 -6.06
C ALA A 105 -8.04 3.68 -4.87
N GLU A 106 -9.28 3.35 -4.47
CA GLU A 106 -9.58 2.42 -3.36
C GLU A 106 -8.96 1.02 -3.54
N SER A 107 -8.87 0.55 -4.78
CA SER A 107 -8.30 -0.76 -5.12
C SER A 107 -6.77 -0.79 -5.11
N CYS A 108 -6.10 0.35 -4.90
CA CYS A 108 -4.65 0.43 -4.93
C CYS A 108 -4.02 0.00 -3.59
N ASN A 109 -2.98 -0.82 -3.66
CA ASN A 109 -2.25 -1.28 -2.47
C ASN A 109 -1.12 -0.35 -2.01
N ALA A 110 -0.60 0.55 -2.85
CA ALA A 110 0.58 1.36 -2.52
C ALA A 110 0.41 2.19 -1.23
N ALA A 111 -0.78 2.74 -0.98
CA ALA A 111 -1.06 3.47 0.25
C ALA A 111 -0.98 2.57 1.50
N ARG A 112 -1.39 1.31 1.37
CA ARG A 112 -1.31 0.30 2.45
C ARG A 112 0.14 -0.04 2.75
N ASP A 113 0.93 -0.24 1.71
CA ASP A 113 2.32 -0.65 1.84
C ASP A 113 3.17 0.49 2.43
N VAL A 114 3.00 1.72 1.92
CA VAL A 114 3.61 2.94 2.51
C VAL A 114 3.17 3.15 3.95
N ALA A 115 1.88 3.05 4.27
CA ALA A 115 1.39 3.22 5.63
C ALA A 115 1.96 2.16 6.59
N LYS A 116 2.04 0.90 6.15
CA LYS A 116 2.66 -0.18 6.92
C LYS A 116 4.13 0.13 7.21
N ARG A 117 4.89 0.53 6.20
CA ARG A 117 6.32 0.86 6.37
C ARG A 117 6.55 2.07 7.26
N LEU A 118 5.70 3.09 7.19
CA LEU A 118 5.75 4.23 8.11
C LEU A 118 5.56 3.79 9.58
N ARG A 119 4.66 2.83 9.82
CA ARG A 119 4.44 2.29 11.17
C ARG A 119 5.57 1.38 11.63
N ASP A 120 6.05 0.49 10.76
CA ASP A 120 7.01 -0.54 11.15
C ASP A 120 8.45 -0.04 11.17
N GLU A 121 8.86 0.73 10.15
CA GLU A 121 10.24 1.21 9.99
C GLU A 121 10.47 2.55 10.67
N ALA A 122 9.52 3.48 10.54
CA ALA A 122 9.62 4.83 11.09
C ALA A 122 8.89 5.02 12.44
N GLN A 123 8.17 3.99 12.92
CA GLN A 123 7.49 3.98 14.22
C GLN A 123 6.42 5.09 14.38
N LEU A 124 5.83 5.52 13.27
CA LEU A 124 4.71 6.46 13.30
C LEU A 124 3.45 5.74 13.80
N LYS A 125 2.69 6.39 14.69
CA LYS A 125 1.46 5.81 15.27
C LYS A 125 0.21 6.24 14.51
N ASP A 126 0.09 7.55 14.29
CA ASP A 126 -1.09 8.18 13.69
C ASP A 126 -0.96 8.22 12.16
N VAL A 127 -0.97 7.04 11.54
CA VAL A 127 -0.98 6.89 10.07
C VAL A 127 -2.35 6.39 9.64
N PHE A 128 -2.95 7.03 8.64
CA PHE A 128 -4.27 6.74 8.10
C PHE A 128 -4.19 6.61 6.58
N ILE A 129 -5.08 5.81 6.01
CA ILE A 129 -5.22 5.60 4.57
C ILE A 129 -6.48 6.32 4.10
N LEU A 130 -6.34 7.14 3.06
CA LEU A 130 -7.45 7.88 2.47
C LEU A 130 -8.41 6.93 1.73
N GLU A 131 -9.66 6.90 2.15
CA GLU A 131 -10.72 6.16 1.45
C GLU A 131 -10.92 6.71 0.03
N GLY A 132 -10.96 5.81 -0.96
CA GLY A 132 -11.13 6.18 -2.36
C GLY A 132 -9.91 6.83 -3.04
N GLY A 133 -8.85 7.14 -2.29
CA GLY A 133 -7.59 7.67 -2.83
C GLY A 133 -7.72 9.01 -3.55
N TRP A 134 -6.85 9.23 -4.53
CA TRP A 134 -6.78 10.44 -5.35
C TRP A 134 -8.07 10.69 -6.13
N GLU A 135 -8.70 9.65 -6.68
CA GLU A 135 -9.98 9.78 -7.38
C GLU A 135 -11.06 10.43 -6.51
N GLU A 136 -11.15 10.01 -5.24
CA GLU A 136 -12.14 10.57 -4.31
C GLU A 136 -11.80 12.01 -3.92
N TRP A 137 -10.51 12.33 -3.77
CA TRP A 137 -10.06 13.71 -3.59
C TRP A 137 -10.51 14.61 -4.74
N VAL A 138 -10.28 14.18 -5.99
CA VAL A 138 -10.64 14.94 -7.20
C VAL A 138 -12.16 15.10 -7.31
N LYS A 139 -12.94 14.05 -7.02
CA LYS A 139 -14.42 14.12 -7.05
C LYS A 139 -14.96 15.18 -6.09
N LYS A 140 -14.34 15.33 -4.91
CA LYS A 140 -14.74 16.32 -3.90
C LYS A 140 -14.21 17.73 -4.16
N ASN A 141 -13.29 17.90 -5.12
CA ASN A 141 -12.65 19.19 -5.45
C ASN A 141 -12.95 19.71 -6.85
N ARG A 142 -13.83 19.02 -7.58
CA ARG A 142 -14.50 19.56 -8.75
C ARG A 142 -15.79 20.25 -8.36
#